data_AF-A0A932VAE4-F1
#
_entry.id   AF-A0A932VAE4-F1
#
_cell.length_a   1.000
_cell.length_b   1.000
_cell.length_c   1.000
_cell.angle_alpha   90.00
_cell.angle_beta   90.00
_cell.angle_gamma   90.00
#
_symmetry.space_group_name_H-M   'P 1'
#
loop_
_entity.id
_entity.type
_entity.pdbx_description
1 polymer ?
#
loop_
_entity_poly.entity_id
_entity_poly.type
_entity_poly.pdbx_seq_one_letter_code
_entity_poly.pdbx_strand_id
1 'polypeptide(L)'
;FGGKGTKKLERKQDNYFDLLNEITHQETQPIMLQTFIPKVSEGEKRVFLIDGLPLGALLKIPAPGSFLTNPDLGGRIVPSTLTRQEKKVCQEVGAFLKKQKVFFAGLDLIDQQLTEINITSPGLLWEWNEIDNSHHEREIIDQIEKKIGVKK
;
A
#
# COMPACT_ATOMS: atom_id res chain seq x y z
N PHE A 1 -5.68 -6.03 -8.29
CA PHE A 1 -5.20 -5.81 -6.91
C PHE A 1 -4.35 -6.98 -6.47
N GLY A 2 -3.40 -6.72 -5.57
CA GLY A 2 -2.61 -7.77 -4.93
C GLY A 2 -1.55 -8.45 -5.79
N GLY A 3 -0.79 -7.67 -6.57
CA GLY A 3 0.35 -8.18 -7.35
C GLY A 3 0.01 -8.97 -8.61
N LYS A 4 -1.27 -9.22 -8.91
CA LYS A 4 -1.68 -9.83 -10.19
C LYS A 4 -1.25 -8.94 -11.36
N GLY A 5 -0.47 -9.51 -12.28
CA GLY A 5 0.06 -8.79 -13.45
C GLY A 5 1.42 -8.11 -13.22
N THR A 6 1.98 -8.16 -12.01
CA THR A 6 3.30 -7.59 -11.73
C THR A 6 4.39 -8.55 -12.18
N LYS A 7 5.24 -8.12 -13.11
CA LYS A 7 6.42 -8.86 -13.57
C LYS A 7 7.69 -8.05 -13.29
N LYS A 8 8.73 -8.72 -12.80
CA LYS A 8 10.07 -8.11 -12.65
C LYS A 8 10.82 -8.25 -13.96
N LEU A 9 11.41 -7.16 -14.42
CA LEU A 9 12.23 -7.13 -15.63
C LEU A 9 13.71 -6.97 -15.25
N GLU A 10 14.58 -7.79 -15.85
CA GLU A 10 16.02 -7.68 -15.66
C GLU A 10 16.70 -7.17 -16.93
N ARG A 11 17.71 -6.30 -16.77
CA ARG A 11 18.35 -5.59 -17.89
C ARG A 11 19.02 -6.52 -18.92
N LYS A 12 19.33 -7.76 -18.55
CA LYS A 12 19.99 -8.77 -19.41
C LYS A 12 19.03 -9.88 -19.87
N GLN A 13 17.74 -9.60 -19.89
CA GLN A 13 16.74 -10.58 -20.29
C GLN A 13 16.60 -10.60 -21.82
N ASP A 14 16.99 -11.72 -22.45
CA ASP A 14 17.05 -11.87 -23.91
C ASP A 14 15.67 -11.79 -24.60
N ASN A 15 14.58 -12.05 -23.88
CA ASN A 15 13.21 -12.08 -24.40
C ASN A 15 12.37 -10.83 -24.07
N TYR A 16 13.00 -9.65 -24.01
CA TYR A 16 12.35 -8.39 -23.64
C TYR A 16 11.12 -8.05 -24.51
N PHE A 17 11.23 -8.20 -25.84
CA PHE A 17 10.13 -7.88 -26.76
C PHE A 17 8.93 -8.82 -26.60
N ASP A 18 9.17 -10.12 -26.40
CA ASP A 18 8.08 -11.08 -26.18
C ASP A 18 7.35 -10.79 -24.88
N LEU A 19 8.10 -10.48 -23.82
CA LEU A 19 7.54 -10.09 -22.53
C LEU A 19 6.71 -8.81 -22.65
N LEU A 20 7.21 -7.81 -23.38
CA LEU A 20 6.46 -6.57 -23.63
C LEU A 20 5.16 -6.84 -24.40
N ASN A 21 5.22 -7.63 -25.47
CA ASN A 21 4.04 -7.99 -26.26
C ASN A 21 3.01 -8.75 -25.40
N GLU A 22 3.46 -9.61 -24.50
CA GLU A 22 2.60 -10.33 -23.56
C GLU A 22 1.92 -9.36 -22.58
N ILE A 23 2.68 -8.53 -21.85
CA ILE A 23 2.12 -7.66 -20.79
C ILE A 23 1.29 -6.50 -21.33
N THR A 24 1.58 -6.04 -22.55
CA THR A 24 0.81 -4.99 -23.22
C THR A 24 -0.36 -5.54 -24.03
N HIS A 25 -0.55 -6.86 -24.08
CA HIS A 25 -1.52 -7.51 -24.97
C HIS A 25 -1.39 -7.01 -26.42
N GLN A 26 -0.20 -7.18 -27.01
CA GLN A 26 0.14 -6.68 -28.35
C GLN A 26 -0.13 -5.17 -28.47
N GLU A 27 0.40 -4.39 -27.53
CA GLU A 27 0.30 -2.92 -27.51
C GLU A 27 -1.12 -2.34 -27.29
N THR A 28 -2.11 -3.18 -27.00
CA THR A 28 -3.51 -2.75 -26.80
C THR A 28 -3.85 -2.35 -25.36
N GLN A 29 -2.99 -2.68 -24.40
CA GLN A 29 -3.17 -2.39 -22.98
C GLN A 29 -2.06 -1.50 -22.44
N PRO A 30 -2.38 -0.39 -21.75
CA PRO A 30 -1.38 0.44 -21.10
C PRO A 30 -0.76 -0.30 -19.93
N ILE A 31 0.53 -0.07 -19.71
CA ILE A 31 1.29 -0.62 -18.59
C ILE A 31 1.93 0.50 -17.76
N MET A 32 2.24 0.20 -16.51
CA MET A 32 3.04 1.06 -15.64
C MET A 32 4.43 0.45 -15.47
N LEU A 33 5.46 1.23 -15.77
CA LEU A 33 6.85 0.85 -15.50
C LEU A 33 7.35 1.64 -14.30
N GLN A 34 7.88 0.93 -13.30
CA GLN A 34 8.47 1.52 -12.09
C GLN A 34 9.86 0.93 -11.86
N THR A 35 10.74 1.74 -11.27
CA THR A 35 12.07 1.25 -10.88
C THR A 35 11.90 0.22 -9.76
N PHE A 36 12.56 -0.93 -9.90
CA PHE A 36 12.55 -1.96 -8.85
C PHE A 36 13.28 -1.46 -7.61
N ILE A 37 12.67 -1.61 -6.43
CA ILE A 37 13.24 -1.21 -5.14
C ILE A 37 13.72 -2.49 -4.41
N PRO A 38 15.03 -2.80 -4.38
CA PRO A 38 15.53 -4.08 -3.83
C PRO A 38 15.18 -4.32 -2.36
N LYS A 39 15.01 -3.24 -1.59
CA LYS A 39 14.61 -3.28 -0.19
C LYS A 39 13.15 -3.70 0.03
N VAL A 40 12.38 -4.02 -1.02
CA VAL A 40 11.11 -4.75 -0.86
C VAL A 40 11.29 -6.07 -0.10
N SER A 41 12.48 -6.66 -0.17
CA SER A 41 12.87 -7.81 0.65
C SER A 41 12.84 -7.56 2.17
N GLU A 42 13.01 -6.30 2.60
CA GLU A 42 12.85 -5.87 4.00
C GLU A 42 11.38 -5.59 4.36
N GLY A 43 10.54 -5.41 3.34
CA GLY A 43 9.08 -5.30 3.45
C GLY A 43 8.51 -4.06 2.77
N GLU A 44 7.19 -4.10 2.58
CA GLU A 44 6.37 -2.99 2.12
C GLU A 44 5.43 -2.55 3.23
N LYS A 45 5.48 -1.27 3.58
CA LYS A 45 4.70 -0.71 4.68
C LYS A 45 3.34 -0.23 4.19
N ARG A 46 2.28 -0.79 4.76
CA ARG A 46 0.89 -0.34 4.61
C ARG A 46 0.62 0.73 5.66
N VAL A 47 0.27 1.94 5.25
CA VAL A 47 -0.12 3.04 6.12
C VAL A 47 -1.59 3.35 5.90
N PHE A 48 -2.38 3.39 6.96
CA PHE A 48 -3.78 3.82 6.87
C PHE A 48 -3.89 5.31 7.12
N LEU A 49 -4.63 6.01 6.26
CA LEU A 49 -4.98 7.42 6.44
C LEU A 49 -6.48 7.57 6.69
N ILE A 50 -6.85 8.38 7.68
CA ILE A 50 -8.21 8.87 7.91
C ILE A 50 -8.22 10.40 7.82
N ASP A 51 -9.10 10.94 6.99
CA ASP A 51 -9.29 12.38 6.76
C ASP A 51 -7.99 13.16 6.48
N GLY A 52 -7.06 12.50 5.79
CA GLY A 52 -5.73 13.00 5.43
C GLY A 52 -4.66 12.88 6.53
N LEU A 53 -4.95 12.21 7.65
CA LEU A 53 -4.01 12.00 8.75
C LEU A 53 -3.66 10.50 8.89
N PRO A 54 -2.40 10.16 9.21
CA PRO A 54 -2.00 8.77 9.43
C PRO A 54 -2.62 8.22 10.72
N LEU A 55 -3.34 7.11 10.59
CA LEU A 55 -3.88 6.31 11.69
C LEU A 55 -2.79 5.39 12.27
N GLY A 56 -2.06 4.71 11.40
CA GLY A 56 -0.98 3.80 11.79
C GLY A 56 -0.49 2.96 10.62
N ALA A 57 0.37 1.98 10.89
CA ALA A 57 1.04 1.23 9.84
C ALA A 57 1.34 -0.23 10.21
N LEU A 58 1.36 -1.07 9.18
CA LEU A 58 1.79 -2.46 9.20
C LEU A 58 2.93 -2.66 8.20
N LEU A 59 3.82 -3.61 8.47
CA LEU A 59 4.87 -4.02 7.54
C LEU A 59 4.54 -5.40 6.98
N LYS A 60 4.43 -5.49 5.65
CA LYS A 60 4.21 -6.72 4.89
C LYS A 60 5.56 -7.23 4.41
N ILE A 61 6.01 -8.35 4.94
CA ILE A 61 7.30 -8.95 4.62
C ILE A 61 7.06 -10.11 3.65
N PRO A 62 7.69 -10.10 2.46
CA PRO A 62 7.47 -11.15 1.47
C PRO A 62 8.02 -12.50 1.95
N ALA A 63 7.52 -13.58 1.35
CA ALA A 63 8.09 -14.91 1.55
C ALA A 63 9.55 -14.96 1.05
N PRO A 64 10.42 -15.81 1.63
CA PRO A 64 11.80 -15.96 1.15
C PRO A 64 11.85 -16.25 -0.36
N GLY A 65 12.66 -15.47 -1.08
CA GLY A 65 12.79 -15.60 -2.54
C GLY A 65 11.69 -14.91 -3.38
N SER A 66 10.66 -14.32 -2.74
CA SER A 66 9.61 -13.54 -3.40
C SER A 66 9.86 -12.03 -3.22
N PHE A 67 9.42 -11.23 -4.20
CA PHE A 67 9.30 -9.77 -4.07
C PHE A 67 7.85 -9.32 -3.87
N LEU A 68 6.89 -10.25 -3.96
CA LEU A 68 5.47 -9.96 -3.74
C LEU A 68 5.18 -10.00 -2.25
N THR A 69 4.68 -8.89 -1.72
CA THR A 69 4.44 -8.63 -0.30
C THR A 69 3.01 -8.97 0.13
N ASN A 70 2.19 -9.46 -0.79
CA ASN A 70 0.82 -9.90 -0.52
C ASN A 70 0.80 -11.03 0.52
N PRO A 71 0.12 -10.85 1.67
CA PRO A 71 0.05 -11.88 2.70
C PRO A 71 -0.51 -13.22 2.20
N ASP A 72 -1.48 -13.17 1.27
CA ASP A 72 -2.07 -14.35 0.62
C ASP A 72 -1.06 -15.23 -0.13
N LEU A 73 0.15 -14.71 -0.41
CA LEU A 73 1.23 -15.43 -1.09
C LEU A 73 2.29 -15.97 -0.12
N GLY A 74 1.93 -16.15 1.16
CA GLY A 74 2.83 -16.68 2.20
C GLY A 74 3.75 -15.64 2.83
N GLY A 75 3.48 -14.35 2.60
CA GLY A 75 4.12 -13.25 3.32
C GLY A 75 3.62 -13.16 4.77
N ARG A 76 4.37 -12.46 5.63
CA ARG A 76 3.98 -12.19 7.02
C ARG A 76 3.68 -10.72 7.23
N ILE A 77 2.77 -10.42 8.15
CA ILE A 77 2.44 -9.06 8.57
C ILE A 77 2.97 -8.85 9.99
N VAL A 78 3.62 -7.72 10.24
CA VAL A 78 4.09 -7.34 11.57
C VAL A 78 3.76 -5.87 11.89
N PRO A 79 3.68 -5.49 13.18
CA PRO A 79 3.53 -4.09 13.58
C PRO A 79 4.62 -3.21 12.96
N SER A 80 4.27 -1.96 12.63
CA SER A 80 5.24 -0.99 12.14
C SER A 80 4.95 0.43 12.59
N THR A 81 6.02 1.22 12.73
CA THR A 81 5.92 2.65 12.99
C THR A 81 6.44 3.45 11.80
N LEU A 82 5.90 4.66 11.63
CA LEU A 82 6.36 5.60 10.60
C LEU A 82 7.66 6.28 11.02
N THR A 83 8.64 6.24 10.12
CA THR A 83 9.85 7.07 10.18
C THR A 83 9.53 8.54 9.93
N ARG A 84 10.50 9.43 10.20
CA ARG A 84 10.33 10.86 9.94
C ARG A 84 10.03 11.16 8.46
N GLN A 85 10.66 10.44 7.54
CA GLN A 85 10.45 10.65 6.10
C GLN A 85 9.07 10.16 5.66
N GLU A 86 8.64 8.99 6.11
CA GLU A 86 7.32 8.45 5.77
C GLU A 86 6.19 9.33 6.34
N LYS A 87 6.37 9.93 7.51
CA LYS A 87 5.42 10.93 8.05
C LYS A 87 5.27 12.13 7.12
N LYS A 88 6.36 12.62 6.51
CA LYS A 88 6.29 13.72 5.52
C LYS A 88 5.52 13.29 4.28
N VAL A 89 5.79 12.10 3.75
CA VAL A 89 5.04 11.54 2.61
C VAL A 89 3.55 11.46 2.95
N CYS A 90 3.19 10.95 4.14
CA CYS A 90 1.80 10.88 4.58
C CYS A 90 1.14 12.26 4.70
N GLN A 91 1.88 13.29 5.14
CA GLN A 91 1.36 14.65 5.22
C GLN A 91 1.06 15.25 3.85
N GLU A 92 1.99 15.11 2.90
CA GLU A 92 1.83 15.63 1.53
C GLU A 92 0.69 14.91 0.80
N VAL A 93 0.69 13.58 0.82
CA VAL A 93 -0.35 12.76 0.18
C VAL A 93 -1.69 12.95 0.89
N GLY A 94 -1.69 12.98 2.22
CA GLY A 94 -2.90 13.17 3.02
C GLY A 94 -3.60 14.51 2.76
N ALA A 95 -2.83 15.60 2.62
CA ALA A 95 -3.37 16.90 2.24
C ALA A 95 -4.03 16.87 0.85
N PHE A 96 -3.40 16.20 -0.11
CA PHE A 96 -3.97 16.00 -1.44
C PHE A 96 -5.27 15.18 -1.39
N LEU A 97 -5.26 14.02 -0.72
CA LEU A 97 -6.42 13.14 -0.62
C LEU A 97 -7.61 13.82 0.07
N LYS A 98 -7.35 14.62 1.10
CA LYS A 98 -8.38 15.42 1.77
C LYS A 98 -9.03 16.42 0.82
N LYS A 99 -8.24 17.11 -0.02
CA LYS A 99 -8.75 18.01 -1.06
C LYS A 99 -9.61 17.26 -2.08
N GLN A 100 -9.26 16.02 -2.40
CA GLN A 100 -10.03 15.14 -3.29
C GLN A 100 -11.22 14.44 -2.59
N LYS A 101 -11.53 14.79 -1.34
CA LYS A 101 -12.62 14.20 -0.54
C LYS A 101 -12.46 12.69 -0.30
N VAL A 102 -11.24 12.16 -0.40
CA VAL A 102 -10.94 10.78 -0.02
C VAL A 102 -10.79 10.73 1.50
N PHE A 103 -11.75 10.08 2.17
CA PHE A 103 -11.78 10.02 3.63
C PHE A 103 -10.89 8.90 4.20
N PHE A 104 -10.87 7.73 3.57
CA PHE A 104 -10.10 6.57 4.01
C PHE A 104 -9.23 6.05 2.87
N ALA A 105 -7.94 5.85 3.14
CA ALA A 105 -6.99 5.37 2.15
C ALA A 105 -5.90 4.50 2.80
N GLY A 106 -5.33 3.59 2.01
CA GLY A 106 -4.10 2.87 2.33
C GLY A 106 -2.97 3.35 1.43
N LEU A 107 -1.84 3.74 2.01
CA LEU A 107 -0.60 3.99 1.27
C LEU A 107 0.30 2.77 1.39
N ASP A 108 0.94 2.38 0.29
CA ASP A 108 2.00 1.40 0.31
C ASP A 108 3.35 2.11 0.09
N LEU A 109 4.31 1.81 0.95
CA LEU A 109 5.64 2.43 0.98
C LEU A 109 6.72 1.35 0.96
N ILE A 110 7.72 1.50 0.09
CA ILE A 110 8.92 0.65 0.08
C ILE A 110 10.14 1.55 0.19
N ASP A 111 11.03 1.27 1.14
CA ASP A 111 12.20 2.11 1.45
C ASP A 111 11.85 3.61 1.55
N GLN A 112 10.79 3.93 2.30
CA GLN A 112 10.28 5.29 2.51
C GLN A 112 9.73 5.99 1.25
N GLN A 113 9.59 5.29 0.12
CA GLN A 113 9.05 5.79 -1.14
C GLN A 113 7.63 5.29 -1.36
N LEU A 114 6.74 6.17 -1.84
CA LEU A 114 5.36 5.83 -2.19
C LEU A 114 5.30 4.97 -3.46
N THR A 115 4.69 3.80 -3.36
CA THR A 115 4.52 2.86 -4.48
C THR A 115 3.07 2.79 -4.96
N GLU A 116 2.10 2.83 -4.04
CA GLU A 116 0.67 2.70 -4.36
C GLU A 116 -0.22 3.53 -3.40
N ILE A 117 -1.35 4.02 -3.91
CA ILE A 117 -2.44 4.62 -3.13
C ILE A 117 -3.72 3.83 -3.36
N ASN A 118 -4.21 3.17 -2.32
CA ASN A 118 -5.45 2.41 -2.30
C ASN A 118 -6.59 3.26 -1.72
N ILE A 119 -7.60 3.61 -2.53
CA ILE A 119 -8.71 4.50 -2.11
C ILE A 119 -10.10 3.84 -2.13
N THR A 120 -10.22 2.60 -2.61
CA THR A 120 -11.52 1.93 -2.79
C THR A 120 -11.85 1.01 -1.61
N SER A 121 -11.00 0.02 -1.34
CA SER A 121 -11.13 -0.90 -0.21
C SER A 121 -9.75 -1.25 0.34
N PRO A 122 -9.15 -0.37 1.17
CA PRO A 122 -7.87 -0.64 1.79
C PRO A 122 -7.99 -1.85 2.75
N GLY A 123 -7.45 -3.00 2.34
CA GLY A 123 -7.43 -4.21 3.18
C GLY A 123 -6.40 -4.13 4.33
N LEU A 124 -6.30 -5.22 5.10
CA LEU A 124 -5.41 -5.42 6.26
C LEU A 124 -5.85 -4.78 7.59
N LEU A 125 -7.07 -4.24 7.66
CA LEU A 125 -7.59 -3.67 8.90
C LEU A 125 -7.88 -4.76 9.96
N TRP A 126 -8.43 -5.89 9.51
CA TRP A 126 -8.71 -7.05 10.39
C TRP A 126 -7.42 -7.64 10.97
N GLU A 127 -6.44 -7.88 10.10
CA GLU A 127 -5.13 -8.40 10.48
C GLU A 127 -4.40 -7.44 11.43
N TRP A 128 -4.60 -6.13 11.27
CA TRP A 128 -4.07 -5.16 12.22
C TRP A 128 -4.66 -5.36 13.61
N ASN A 129 -6.00 -5.42 13.71
CA ASN A 129 -6.69 -5.63 14.97
C ASN A 129 -6.25 -6.91 15.68
N GLU A 130 -6.06 -8.01 14.94
CA GLU A 130 -5.58 -9.28 15.50
C GLU A 130 -4.15 -9.17 16.03
N ILE A 131 -3.30 -8.37 15.38
CA ILE A 131 -1.89 -8.21 15.75
C ILE A 131 -1.71 -7.42 17.04
N ASP A 132 -2.49 -6.36 17.25
CA ASP A 132 -2.35 -5.48 18.42
C ASP A 132 -3.55 -5.52 19.39
N ASN A 133 -4.46 -6.46 19.18
CA ASN A 133 -5.66 -6.69 20.01
C ASN A 133 -6.47 -5.40 20.21
N SER A 134 -6.75 -4.72 19.09
CA SER A 134 -7.44 -3.43 19.06
C SER A 134 -8.65 -3.43 18.13
N HIS A 135 -9.27 -2.27 17.98
CA HIS A 135 -10.51 -2.07 17.23
C HIS A 135 -10.45 -0.82 16.35
N HIS A 136 -9.52 -0.77 15.39
CA HIS A 136 -9.31 0.39 14.52
C HIS A 136 -10.56 0.77 13.70
N GLU A 137 -11.45 -0.20 13.43
CA GLU A 137 -12.74 0.07 12.80
C GLU A 137 -13.56 1.06 13.61
N ARG A 138 -13.49 1.03 14.95
CA ARG A 138 -14.21 1.98 15.80
C ARG A 138 -13.66 3.38 15.66
N GLU A 139 -12.34 3.53 15.58
CA GLU A 139 -11.71 4.84 15.36
C GLU A 139 -12.11 5.42 13.99
N ILE A 140 -12.19 4.59 12.95
CA ILE A 140 -12.69 5.01 11.64
C ILE A 140 -14.13 5.53 11.75
N ILE A 141 -15.03 4.77 12.40
CA ILE A 141 -16.42 5.18 12.59
C ILE A 141 -16.52 6.46 13.43
N ASP A 142 -15.77 6.57 14.52
CA ASP A 142 -15.74 7.77 15.37
C ASP A 142 -15.32 9.03 14.59
N GLN A 143 -14.34 8.91 13.68
CA GLN A 143 -13.93 10.01 12.80
C GLN A 143 -15.01 10.35 11.76
N ILE A 144 -15.75 9.35 11.26
CA ILE A 144 -16.90 9.60 10.37
C ILE A 144 -17.98 10.38 11.12
N GLU A 145 -18.40 9.89 12.29
CA GLU A 145 -19.41 10.53 13.15
C GLU A 145 -19.05 11.99 13.46
N LYS A 146 -17.79 12.22 13.84
CA LYS A 146 -17.25 13.56 14.10
C LYS A 146 -17.32 14.45 12.87
N LYS A 147 -17.01 13.92 11.68
CA LYS A 147 -17.03 14.68 10.42
C LYS A 147 -18.44 15.06 9.98
N ILE A 148 -19.44 14.22 10.25
CA ILE A 148 -20.84 14.49 9.92
C ILE A 148 -21.60 15.21 11.05
N GLY A 149 -20.98 15.40 12.22
CA GLY A 149 -21.56 16.14 13.34
C GLY A 149 -22.59 15.37 14.16
N VAL A 150 -22.51 14.03 14.21
CA VAL A 150 -23.34 13.22 15.11
C VAL A 150 -22.94 13.55 16.55
N LYS A 151 -23.92 13.93 17.37
CA LYS A 151 -23.75 14.10 18.82
C LYS A 151 -24.00 12.75 19.50
N LYS A 152 -23.02 12.27 20.27
CA LYS A 152 -23.17 11.10 21.14
C LYS A 152 -24.08 11.41 22.34
#